data_AF-A0A6S6LW33-F1
#
_entry.id   AF-A0A6S6LW33-F1
#
_cell.length_a   1.000
_cell.length_b   1.000
_cell.length_c   1.000
_cell.angle_alpha   90.00
_cell.angle_beta   90.00
_cell.angle_gamma   90.00
#
_symmetry.space_group_name_H-M   'P 1'
#
loop_
_entity.id
_entity.type
_entity.pdbx_description
1 polymer ?
#
loop_
_entity_poly.entity_id
_entity_poly.type
_entity_poly.pdbx_seq_one_letter_code
_entity_poly.pdbx_strand_id
1 'polypeptide(L)'
;MNRSEIHQKTAATGKPGAADAEELYRQGTEALQARNFAAAFRLLRAALDQKRSPEHLSQFALALTQYTGNDKAGVALCQEAIRSEPRNPNHFLRLGTIYLVAGRKKEAVRIFNLGLRVGRHPGITRMLQALGQRDKPVLPFLARTNPLNKYLGKMRSNIFKKDR
;
A
#
# COMPACT_ATOMS: atom_id res chain seq x y z
N MET A 1 16.04 49.21 6.39
CA MET A 1 15.80 48.26 5.28
C MET A 1 16.61 47.00 5.54
N ASN A 2 15.92 45.87 5.66
CA ASN A 2 16.40 44.66 6.33
C ASN A 2 17.20 43.73 5.41
N ARG A 3 18.09 42.95 6.02
CA ARG A 3 19.10 42.06 5.45
C ARG A 3 18.64 40.61 5.61
N SER A 4 17.74 40.17 4.74
CA SER A 4 17.19 38.80 4.65
C SER A 4 16.29 38.83 3.41
N GLU A 5 16.59 38.26 2.26
CA GLU A 5 16.96 36.87 1.98
C GLU A 5 17.73 36.83 0.65
N ILE A 6 19.06 36.83 0.74
CA ILE A 6 19.91 36.36 -0.36
C ILE A 6 20.09 34.87 -0.12
N HIS A 7 19.88 34.08 -1.18
CA HIS A 7 20.26 32.67 -1.39
C HIS A 7 19.12 31.64 -1.46
N GLN A 8 19.16 30.91 -2.59
CA GLN A 8 18.54 29.61 -2.88
C GLN A 8 17.11 29.59 -3.44
N LYS A 9 17.00 29.99 -4.71
CA LYS A 9 16.45 29.04 -5.68
C LYS A 9 17.26 29.11 -6.98
N THR A 10 18.50 28.69 -6.86
CA THR A 10 19.35 28.27 -7.98
C THR A 10 18.61 27.26 -8.84
N ALA A 11 18.59 27.56 -10.14
CA ALA A 11 18.52 26.65 -11.28
C ALA A 11 18.26 25.17 -10.98
N ALA A 12 17.10 24.70 -11.46
CA ALA A 12 16.97 23.34 -11.96
C ALA A 12 16.50 23.42 -13.42
N THR A 13 17.43 23.75 -14.30
CA THR A 13 17.41 23.35 -15.71
C THR A 13 17.40 21.81 -15.75
N GLY A 14 16.22 21.23 -15.64
CA GLY A 14 15.92 19.83 -15.94
C GLY A 14 14.78 19.81 -16.96
N LYS A 15 14.76 18.82 -17.87
CA LYS A 15 13.71 18.68 -18.90
C LYS A 15 12.33 19.05 -18.32
N PRO A 16 11.55 19.94 -18.97
CA PRO A 16 10.27 20.44 -18.44
C PRO A 16 9.36 19.31 -17.89
N GLY A 17 9.32 18.16 -18.57
CA GLY A 17 8.51 17.02 -18.14
C GLY A 17 9.03 16.20 -16.95
N ALA A 18 10.26 16.38 -16.46
CA ALA A 18 10.77 15.59 -15.33
C ALA A 18 10.38 16.21 -13.97
N ALA A 19 10.43 17.54 -13.86
CA ALA A 19 10.00 18.25 -12.65
C ALA A 19 8.47 18.19 -12.50
N ASP A 20 7.75 18.31 -13.61
CA ASP A 20 6.29 18.21 -13.64
C ASP A 20 5.81 16.80 -13.27
N ALA A 21 6.53 15.74 -13.70
CA ALA A 21 6.20 14.36 -13.35
C ALA A 21 6.29 14.08 -11.84
N GLU A 22 7.33 14.57 -11.17
CA GLU A 22 7.52 14.36 -9.72
C GLU A 22 6.47 15.13 -8.91
N GLU A 23 6.08 16.32 -9.35
CA GLU A 23 5.01 17.09 -8.71
C GLU A 23 3.64 16.40 -8.89
N LEU A 24 3.33 15.92 -10.09
CA LEU A 24 2.14 15.10 -10.33
C LEU A 24 2.14 13.82 -9.49
N TYR A 25 3.31 13.18 -9.34
CA TYR A 25 3.46 12.00 -8.50
C TYR A 25 3.18 12.32 -7.01
N ARG A 26 3.71 13.44 -6.51
CA ARG A 26 3.48 13.91 -5.14
C ARG A 26 2.00 14.17 -4.90
N GLN A 27 1.36 14.97 -5.75
CA GLN A 27 -0.07 15.27 -5.65
C GLN A 27 -0.94 14.00 -5.76
N GLY A 28 -0.57 13.08 -6.66
CA GLY A 28 -1.25 11.80 -6.80
C GLY A 28 -1.11 10.90 -5.57
N THR A 29 0.04 10.93 -4.90
CA THR A 29 0.29 10.20 -3.65
C THR A 29 -0.50 10.81 -2.48
N GLU A 30 -0.57 12.13 -2.39
CA GLU A 30 -1.41 12.85 -1.43
C GLU A 30 -2.90 12.53 -1.64
N ALA A 31 -3.35 12.50 -2.89
CA ALA A 31 -4.71 12.10 -3.23
C ALA A 31 -5.03 10.66 -2.80
N LEU A 32 -4.07 9.73 -2.89
CA LEU A 32 -4.23 8.37 -2.35
C LEU A 32 -4.40 8.36 -0.83
N GLN A 33 -3.60 9.16 -0.11
CA GLN A 33 -3.70 9.28 1.34
C GLN A 33 -5.05 9.88 1.75
N ALA A 34 -5.53 10.88 1.01
CA ALA A 34 -6.85 11.48 1.17
C ALA A 34 -8.00 10.58 0.70
N ARG A 35 -7.71 9.36 0.21
CA ARG A 35 -8.68 8.41 -0.39
C ARG A 35 -9.46 8.97 -1.58
N ASN A 36 -8.97 10.04 -2.21
CA ASN A 36 -9.50 10.55 -3.46
C ASN A 36 -8.92 9.74 -4.64
N PHE A 37 -9.47 8.54 -4.83
CA PHE A 37 -8.95 7.57 -5.80
C PHE A 37 -9.06 8.04 -7.26
N ALA A 38 -10.08 8.83 -7.59
CA ALA A 38 -10.25 9.39 -8.93
C ALA A 38 -9.12 10.39 -9.26
N ALA A 39 -8.85 11.33 -8.36
CA ALA A 39 -7.76 12.28 -8.54
C ALA A 39 -6.41 11.58 -8.55
N ALA A 40 -6.18 10.65 -7.62
CA ALA A 40 -4.97 9.83 -7.55
C ALA A 40 -4.71 9.09 -8.87
N PHE A 41 -5.72 8.42 -9.41
CA PHE A 41 -5.62 7.69 -10.67
C PHE A 41 -5.17 8.60 -11.82
N ARG A 42 -5.81 9.77 -11.96
CA ARG A 42 -5.53 10.71 -13.05
C ARG A 42 -4.14 11.32 -12.93
N LEU A 43 -3.76 11.76 -11.73
CA LEU A 43 -2.47 12.41 -11.45
C LEU A 43 -1.30 11.43 -11.59
N LEU A 44 -1.42 10.23 -11.03
CA LEU A 44 -0.37 9.21 -11.12
C LEU A 44 -0.23 8.65 -12.54
N ARG A 45 -1.32 8.58 -13.31
CA ARG A 45 -1.25 8.25 -14.74
C ARG A 45 -0.47 9.31 -15.50
N ALA A 46 -0.79 10.59 -15.30
CA ALA A 46 -0.07 11.69 -15.94
C ALA A 46 1.42 11.70 -15.55
N ALA A 47 1.75 11.43 -14.29
CA ALA A 47 3.14 11.28 -13.84
C ALA A 47 3.86 10.11 -14.54
N LEU A 48 3.18 8.96 -14.69
CA LEU A 48 3.72 7.78 -15.33
C LEU A 48 3.96 7.99 -16.84
N ASP A 49 3.06 8.71 -17.51
CA ASP A 49 3.15 9.04 -18.94
C ASP A 49 4.35 9.97 -19.23
N GLN A 50 4.69 10.86 -18.29
CA GLN A 50 5.87 11.73 -18.42
C GLN A 50 7.18 11.01 -18.05
N LYS A 51 7.16 10.22 -16.96
CA LYS A 51 8.32 9.47 -16.48
C LYS A 51 7.91 8.07 -16.05
N ARG A 52 8.30 7.08 -16.83
CA ARG A 52 8.08 5.67 -16.47
C ARG A 52 9.21 5.15 -15.58
N SER A 53 8.97 5.10 -14.27
CA SER A 53 9.86 4.46 -13.28
C SER A 53 9.13 3.31 -12.57
N PRO A 54 9.85 2.32 -12.01
CA PRO A 54 9.24 1.25 -11.21
C PRO A 54 8.44 1.79 -10.01
N GLU A 55 8.91 2.88 -9.41
CA GLU A 55 8.21 3.58 -8.32
C GLU A 55 6.87 4.14 -8.78
N HIS A 56 6.84 4.89 -9.89
CA HIS A 56 5.60 5.44 -10.46
C HIS A 56 4.65 4.31 -10.87
N LEU A 57 5.18 3.25 -11.48
CA LEU A 57 4.41 2.09 -11.92
C LEU A 57 3.69 1.41 -10.75
N SER A 58 4.40 1.15 -9.65
CA SER A 58 3.83 0.50 -8.47
C SER A 58 2.85 1.40 -7.70
N GLN A 59 3.05 2.74 -7.69
CA GLN A 59 2.09 3.68 -7.09
C GLN A 59 0.81 3.74 -7.91
N PHE A 60 0.95 3.86 -9.23
CA PHE A 60 -0.17 3.90 -10.15
C PHE A 60 -0.97 2.61 -10.09
N ALA A 61 -0.31 1.45 -9.99
CA ALA A 61 -0.97 0.17 -9.79
C ALA A 61 -1.93 0.17 -8.58
N LEU A 62 -1.48 0.74 -7.45
CA LEU A 62 -2.31 0.89 -6.27
C LEU A 62 -3.52 1.80 -6.51
N ALA A 63 -3.31 2.94 -7.18
CA ALA A 63 -4.41 3.86 -7.52
C ALA A 63 -5.40 3.26 -8.51
N LEU A 64 -4.92 2.55 -9.53
CA LEU A 64 -5.73 1.82 -10.50
C LEU A 64 -6.63 0.81 -9.80
N THR A 65 -6.08 -0.03 -8.91
CA THR A 65 -6.90 -1.03 -8.19
C THR A 65 -7.92 -0.36 -7.28
N GLN A 66 -7.55 0.70 -6.56
CA GLN A 66 -8.49 1.40 -5.67
C GLN A 66 -9.60 2.13 -6.41
N TYR A 67 -9.31 2.68 -7.59
CA TYR A 67 -10.27 3.45 -8.39
C TYR A 67 -11.19 2.55 -9.23
N THR A 68 -10.63 1.53 -9.88
CA THR A 68 -11.35 0.71 -10.86
C THR A 68 -11.79 -0.65 -10.33
N GLY A 69 -11.25 -1.10 -9.19
CA GLY A 69 -11.42 -2.47 -8.70
C GLY A 69 -10.68 -3.53 -9.51
N ASN A 70 -9.94 -3.15 -10.56
CA ASN A 70 -9.17 -4.08 -11.39
C ASN A 70 -7.87 -4.50 -10.68
N ASP A 71 -7.99 -5.50 -9.82
CA ASP A 71 -6.88 -6.09 -9.08
C ASP A 71 -5.90 -6.80 -10.01
N LYS A 72 -6.38 -7.50 -11.04
CA LYS A 72 -5.52 -8.22 -12.00
C LYS A 72 -4.51 -7.29 -12.68
N ALA A 73 -4.97 -6.14 -13.19
CA ALA A 73 -4.12 -5.16 -13.82
C ALA A 73 -3.14 -4.52 -12.82
N GLY A 74 -3.61 -4.15 -11.62
CA GLY A 74 -2.75 -3.61 -10.57
C GLY A 74 -1.66 -4.60 -10.12
N VAL A 75 -2.01 -5.87 -9.95
CA VAL A 75 -1.03 -6.94 -9.62
C VAL A 75 0.02 -7.06 -10.72
N ALA A 76 -0.37 -7.09 -12.00
CA ALA A 76 0.55 -7.22 -13.11
C ALA A 76 1.56 -6.06 -13.17
N LEU A 77 1.08 -4.82 -13.03
CA LEU A 77 1.92 -3.61 -13.00
C LEU A 77 2.85 -3.61 -11.79
N CYS A 78 2.35 -3.98 -10.60
CA CYS A 78 3.19 -4.00 -9.41
C CYS A 78 4.25 -5.13 -9.47
N GLN A 79 3.94 -6.26 -10.11
CA GLN A 79 4.91 -7.32 -10.38
C GLN A 79 5.98 -6.90 -11.39
N GLU A 80 5.63 -6.09 -12.39
CA GLU A 80 6.61 -5.49 -13.31
C GLU A 80 7.58 -4.58 -12.53
N ALA A 81 7.08 -3.74 -11.63
CA ALA A 81 7.94 -2.92 -10.76
C ALA A 81 8.90 -3.79 -9.90
N ILE A 82 8.40 -4.88 -9.33
CA ILE A 82 9.23 -5.83 -8.55
C ILE A 82 10.29 -6.50 -9.42
N ARG A 83 9.99 -6.83 -10.67
CA ARG A 83 10.99 -7.41 -11.60
C ARG A 83 12.11 -6.42 -11.91
N SER A 84 11.78 -5.14 -12.03
CA SER A 84 12.76 -4.08 -12.27
C SER A 84 13.59 -3.75 -11.02
N GLU A 85 12.96 -3.69 -9.85
CA GLU A 85 13.61 -3.37 -8.57
C GLU A 85 13.30 -4.44 -7.50
N PRO A 86 13.88 -5.65 -7.62
CA PRO A 86 13.57 -6.77 -6.72
C PRO A 86 14.06 -6.54 -5.29
N ARG A 87 14.96 -5.58 -5.08
CA ARG A 87 15.52 -5.22 -3.78
C ARG A 87 14.76 -4.09 -3.06
N ASN A 88 13.70 -3.56 -3.67
CA ASN A 88 12.94 -2.46 -3.10
C ASN A 88 11.70 -2.98 -2.34
N PRO A 89 11.67 -2.92 -1.00
CA PRO A 89 10.53 -3.41 -0.22
C PRO A 89 9.23 -2.60 -0.44
N ASN A 90 9.29 -1.38 -0.96
CA ASN A 90 8.11 -0.55 -1.22
C ASN A 90 7.14 -1.21 -2.22
N HIS A 91 7.67 -1.87 -3.25
CA HIS A 91 6.84 -2.55 -4.23
C HIS A 91 6.10 -3.75 -3.62
N PHE A 92 6.72 -4.46 -2.67
CA PHE A 92 6.06 -5.53 -1.92
C PHE A 92 4.97 -4.99 -0.98
N LEU A 93 5.19 -3.84 -0.35
CA LEU A 93 4.15 -3.18 0.42
C LEU A 93 2.93 -2.87 -0.47
N ARG A 94 3.14 -2.27 -1.64
CA ARG A 94 2.06 -1.90 -2.56
C ARG A 94 1.33 -3.11 -3.11
N LEU A 95 2.06 -4.14 -3.55
CA LEU A 95 1.47 -5.38 -4.02
C LEU A 95 0.66 -6.08 -2.92
N GLY A 96 1.18 -6.11 -1.69
CA GLY A 96 0.44 -6.66 -0.56
C GLY A 96 -0.84 -5.87 -0.26
N THR A 97 -0.80 -4.54 -0.34
CA THR A 97 -1.97 -3.68 -0.21
C THR A 97 -3.00 -3.92 -1.32
N ILE A 98 -2.56 -4.06 -2.58
CA ILE A 98 -3.43 -4.42 -3.71
C ILE A 98 -4.15 -5.75 -3.43
N TYR A 99 -3.43 -6.76 -2.93
CA TYR A 99 -4.06 -8.02 -2.53
C TYR A 99 -5.08 -7.85 -1.40
N LEU A 100 -4.85 -6.95 -0.45
CA LEU A 100 -5.85 -6.68 0.59
C LEU A 100 -7.10 -6.00 0.05
N VAL A 101 -6.95 -5.03 -0.85
CA VAL A 101 -8.08 -4.38 -1.54
C VAL A 101 -8.90 -5.41 -2.31
N ALA A 102 -8.24 -6.39 -2.93
CA ALA A 102 -8.87 -7.51 -3.63
C ALA A 102 -9.46 -8.60 -2.70
N GLY A 103 -9.39 -8.44 -1.37
CA GLY A 103 -9.86 -9.45 -0.40
C GLY A 103 -8.95 -10.69 -0.26
N ARG A 104 -7.81 -10.71 -0.93
CA ARG A 104 -6.85 -11.81 -1.01
C ARG A 104 -5.85 -11.77 0.15
N LYS A 105 -6.37 -11.91 1.38
CA LYS A 105 -5.58 -11.76 2.62
C LYS A 105 -4.40 -12.73 2.72
N LYS A 106 -4.55 -13.99 2.27
CA LYS A 106 -3.49 -15.00 2.36
C LYS A 106 -2.29 -14.60 1.50
N GLU A 107 -2.56 -14.14 0.28
CA GLU A 107 -1.54 -13.68 -0.66
C GLU A 107 -0.86 -12.41 -0.17
N ALA A 108 -1.63 -11.45 0.37
CA ALA A 108 -1.07 -10.25 0.98
C ALA A 108 -0.02 -10.59 2.05
N VAL A 109 -0.36 -11.49 2.99
CA VAL A 109 0.58 -11.94 4.04
C VAL A 109 1.83 -12.58 3.45
N ARG A 110 1.69 -13.43 2.42
CA ARG A 110 2.83 -14.05 1.74
C ARG A 110 3.75 -12.99 1.12
N ILE A 111 3.19 -12.00 0.43
CA ILE A 111 3.97 -10.93 -0.22
C ILE A 111 4.66 -10.04 0.79
N PHE A 112 3.98 -9.67 1.88
CA PHE A 112 4.58 -8.90 2.96
C PHE A 112 5.78 -9.63 3.58
N ASN A 113 5.65 -10.93 3.85
CA ASN A 113 6.77 -11.73 4.35
C ASN A 113 7.94 -11.77 3.35
N LEU A 114 7.65 -11.83 2.05
CA LEU A 114 8.70 -11.76 1.02
C LEU A 114 9.40 -10.39 1.03
N GLY A 115 8.63 -9.29 1.13
CA GLY A 115 9.19 -7.94 1.23
C GLY A 115 10.11 -7.75 2.44
N LEU A 116 9.78 -8.33 3.59
CA LEU A 116 10.64 -8.28 4.79
C LEU A 116 11.92 -9.11 4.67
N ARG A 117 11.96 -10.13 3.80
CA ARG A 117 13.20 -10.86 3.50
C ARG A 117 14.15 -10.02 2.64
N VAL A 118 13.59 -9.14 1.83
CA VAL A 118 14.35 -8.24 0.95
C VAL A 118 14.92 -7.06 1.75
N GLY A 119 14.13 -6.48 2.64
CA GLY A 119 14.58 -5.36 3.46
C GLY A 119 13.62 -5.03 4.60
N ARG A 120 14.15 -4.39 5.64
CA ARG A 120 13.34 -3.89 6.75
C ARG A 120 12.42 -2.78 6.26
N HIS A 121 11.11 -2.93 6.50
CA HIS A 121 10.12 -1.94 6.08
C HIS A 121 9.03 -1.77 7.16
N PRO A 122 9.00 -0.65 7.90
CA PRO A 122 8.06 -0.43 8.99
C PRO A 122 6.59 -0.54 8.56
N GLY A 123 6.28 -0.07 7.35
CA GLY A 123 4.93 -0.19 6.78
C GLY A 123 4.48 -1.65 6.64
N ILE A 124 5.36 -2.55 6.21
CA ILE A 124 5.02 -3.96 6.05
C ILE A 124 4.83 -4.62 7.42
N THR A 125 5.69 -4.29 8.40
CA THR A 125 5.55 -4.76 9.77
C THR A 125 4.20 -4.35 10.38
N ARG A 126 3.78 -3.09 10.22
CA ARG A 126 2.47 -2.62 10.67
C ARG A 126 1.32 -3.37 10.01
N MET A 127 1.40 -3.58 8.68
CA MET A 127 0.39 -4.34 7.95
C MET A 127 0.30 -5.79 8.44
N LEU A 128 1.43 -6.47 8.61
CA LEU A 128 1.45 -7.84 9.14
C LEU A 128 0.96 -7.92 10.59
N GLN A 129 1.27 -6.95 11.43
CA GLN A 129 0.73 -6.87 12.79
C GLN A 129 -0.79 -6.71 12.78
N ALA A 130 -1.33 -5.79 11.95
CA ALA A 130 -2.76 -5.59 11.81
C ALA A 130 -3.47 -6.85 11.27
N LEU A 131 -2.85 -7.56 10.32
CA LEU A 131 -3.41 -8.81 9.76
C LEU A 131 -3.25 -10.01 10.69
N GLY A 132 -2.20 -9.99 11.52
CA GLY A 132 -1.78 -10.99 12.50
C GLY A 132 -2.48 -10.85 13.86
N GLN A 133 -3.21 -9.75 14.10
CA GLN A 133 -4.33 -9.72 15.04
C GLN A 133 -5.45 -10.65 14.52
N ARG A 134 -5.17 -11.95 14.45
CA ARG A 134 -6.18 -12.97 14.66
C ARG A 134 -6.68 -12.71 16.07
N ASP A 135 -7.98 -12.48 16.21
CA ASP A 135 -8.67 -12.34 17.49
C ASP A 135 -7.98 -13.18 18.56
N LYS A 136 -7.55 -12.50 19.63
CA LYS A 136 -7.03 -13.22 20.79
C LYS A 136 -8.08 -14.26 21.20
N PRO A 137 -7.67 -15.46 21.64
CA PRO A 137 -8.55 -16.33 22.40
C PRO A 137 -9.41 -15.48 23.35
N VAL A 138 -10.72 -15.73 23.40
CA VAL A 138 -11.61 -15.00 24.33
C VAL A 138 -11.05 -15.12 25.74
N LEU A 139 -10.41 -16.26 26.03
CA LEU A 139 -9.64 -16.50 27.23
C LEU A 139 -8.16 -16.76 26.85
N PRO A 140 -7.27 -15.75 26.96
CA PRO A 140 -5.86 -15.86 26.57
C PRO A 140 -5.05 -16.85 27.42
N PHE A 141 -5.58 -17.28 28.57
CA PHE A 141 -4.98 -18.31 29.43
C PHE A 141 -5.32 -19.75 29.00
N LEU A 142 -6.25 -19.95 28.06
CA LEU A 142 -6.57 -21.28 27.52
C LEU A 142 -5.90 -21.48 26.16
N ALA A 143 -5.24 -22.63 25.99
CA ALA A 143 -4.63 -23.02 24.72
C ALA A 143 -5.65 -22.99 23.57
N ARG A 144 -5.18 -22.68 22.35
CA ARG A 144 -6.04 -22.53 21.16
C ARG A 144 -6.85 -23.78 20.79
N THR A 145 -6.44 -24.96 21.24
CA THR A 145 -7.14 -26.24 21.04
C THR A 145 -8.22 -26.51 22.08
N ASN A 146 -8.30 -25.72 23.15
CA ASN A 146 -9.24 -25.94 24.24
C ASN A 146 -10.70 -25.77 23.75
N PRO A 147 -11.57 -26.77 23.97
CA PRO A 147 -12.97 -26.75 23.57
C PRO A 147 -13.73 -25.50 24.02
N LEU A 148 -13.42 -24.97 25.22
CA LEU A 148 -14.05 -23.77 25.76
C LEU A 148 -13.74 -22.54 24.91
N ASN A 149 -12.50 -22.38 24.47
CA ASN A 149 -12.11 -21.24 23.66
C ASN A 149 -12.68 -21.34 22.23
N LYS A 150 -12.87 -22.55 21.69
CA LYS A 150 -13.62 -22.79 20.44
C LYS A 150 -15.11 -22.45 20.61
N TYR A 151 -15.71 -22.82 21.73
CA TYR A 151 -17.13 -22.57 22.01
C TYR A 151 -17.42 -21.08 22.22
N LEU A 152 -16.60 -20.38 23.01
CA LEU A 152 -16.70 -18.94 23.22
C LEU A 152 -16.44 -18.15 21.94
N GLY A 153 -15.50 -18.62 21.10
CA GLY A 153 -15.30 -18.07 19.76
C GLY A 153 -16.54 -18.17 18.87
N LYS A 154 -17.23 -19.32 18.87
CA LYS A 154 -18.48 -19.56 18.13
C LYS A 154 -19.65 -18.71 18.66
N MET A 155 -19.77 -18.58 19.98
CA MET A 155 -20.80 -17.76 20.63
C MET A 155 -20.65 -16.28 20.24
N ARG A 156 -19.42 -15.73 20.29
CA ARG A 156 -19.13 -14.36 19.85
C ARG A 156 -19.52 -14.15 18.37
N SER A 157 -19.18 -15.08 17.48
CA SER A 157 -19.54 -14.95 16.06
C SER A 157 -21.04 -15.04 15.76
N ASN A 158 -21.82 -15.68 16.63
CA ASN A 158 -23.28 -15.77 16.48
C ASN A 158 -24.01 -14.56 17.09
N ILE A 159 -23.48 -13.97 18.17
CA ILE A 159 -24.05 -12.76 18.79
C ILE A 159 -23.89 -11.55 17.86
N PHE A 160 -22.74 -11.38 17.20
CA PHE A 160 -22.52 -10.29 16.24
C PHE A 160 -23.26 -10.43 14.88
N LYS A 161 -23.94 -11.56 14.64
CA LYS A 161 -24.78 -11.76 13.45
C LYS A 161 -26.25 -11.39 13.68
N LYS A 162 -26.67 -11.12 14.92
CA LYS A 162 -28.09 -10.91 15.27
C LYS A 162 -28.54 -9.44 15.30
N ASP A 163 -27.61 -8.49 15.17
CA ASP A 163 -27.89 -7.04 15.16
C ASP A 163 -27.69 -6.38 13.77
N ARG A 164 -28.03 -7.08 12.67
CA ARG A 164 -28.21 -6.47 11.34
C ARG A 164 -29.48 -6.96 10.68
#